data_AF-A0A1H9V7K0-F1
#
_entry.id   AF-A0A1H9V7K0-F1
#
_cell.length_a   1.000
_cell.length_b   1.000
_cell.length_c   1.000
_cell.angle_alpha   90.00
_cell.angle_beta   90.00
_cell.angle_gamma   90.00
#
_symmetry.space_group_name_H-M   'P 1'
#
loop_
_entity.id
_entity.type
_entity.pdbx_description
1 polymer ?
#
loop_
_entity_poly.entity_id
_entity_poly.type
_entity_poly.pdbx_seq_one_letter_code
_entity_poly.pdbx_strand_id
1 'polypeptide(L)'
;MLSSLSGSSVNVNYEAPFVDMLTDAGYRVVVTDYIGPAQGTVHSYLNRTEQAHAVLDAARAVLDDDTPVAIFGYSQGGGAAAAAAELHDDYAPELNLVGTFAGAPPADLVAVLEQGNPYSLTAVAGFAALGFAGGNDEFAAALQDHLTPAGLTALTNLAESCVIDASLSARDTKFEDYTVGNKSLGHFAAEDPRIRRALGANRLGNEPVESPILIVTTDGDNLVPAEQVRQLARDYCALGGPDAPVELREVTGNWKLSSQSGLIHAVPLVMESAGVIEWLDARFAGEELNGTCGIVPTPAPTKAAR
;
A
#
# COMPACT_ATOMS: atom_id res chain seq x y z
N MET A 1 -17.52 -9.57 3.42
CA MET A 1 -16.77 -9.75 4.69
C MET A 1 -17.17 -11.03 5.45
N LEU A 2 -17.06 -12.20 4.85
CA LEU A 2 -17.13 -13.47 5.59
C LEU A 2 -15.95 -14.32 5.15
N SER A 3 -15.24 -14.87 6.12
CA SER A 3 -14.26 -15.92 5.85
C SER A 3 -14.95 -17.02 5.04
N SER A 4 -14.36 -17.39 3.91
CA SER A 4 -14.97 -18.31 2.96
C SER A 4 -13.96 -19.37 2.53
N LEU A 5 -14.47 -20.55 2.21
CA LEU A 5 -13.72 -21.62 1.57
C LEU A 5 -14.15 -21.64 0.11
N SER A 6 -13.23 -21.35 -0.81
CA SER A 6 -13.42 -21.55 -2.24
C SER A 6 -12.37 -22.53 -2.74
N GLY A 7 -12.78 -23.74 -3.09
CA GLY A 7 -11.85 -24.80 -3.49
C GLY A 7 -10.86 -25.16 -2.37
N SER A 8 -9.55 -25.00 -2.65
CA SER A 8 -8.45 -25.22 -1.70
C SER A 8 -7.98 -23.95 -0.98
N SER A 9 -8.65 -22.81 -1.16
CA SER A 9 -8.24 -21.52 -0.60
C SER A 9 -9.06 -21.13 0.64
N VAL A 10 -8.38 -20.59 1.65
CA VAL A 10 -8.98 -20.06 2.89
C VAL A 10 -8.94 -18.53 2.88
N ASN A 11 -10.12 -17.91 2.78
CA ASN A 11 -10.26 -16.48 3.04
C ASN A 11 -10.44 -16.29 4.56
N VAL A 12 -9.54 -15.53 5.19
CA VAL A 12 -9.68 -15.05 6.57
C VAL A 12 -9.92 -13.55 6.49
N ASN A 13 -11.02 -13.07 7.08
CA ASN A 13 -11.24 -11.64 7.21
C ASN A 13 -10.32 -11.06 8.30
N TYR A 14 -9.06 -10.84 7.96
CA TYR A 14 -8.07 -10.24 8.86
C TYR A 14 -8.31 -8.73 9.06
N GLU A 15 -9.22 -8.12 8.29
CA GLU A 15 -9.59 -6.70 8.41
C GLU A 15 -10.65 -6.45 9.48
N ALA A 16 -11.43 -7.48 9.86
CA ALA A 16 -12.52 -7.39 10.82
C ALA A 16 -12.13 -6.70 12.15
N PRO A 17 -10.97 -7.00 12.78
CA PRO A 17 -10.59 -6.33 14.03
C PRO A 17 -10.44 -4.81 13.91
N PHE A 18 -10.06 -4.29 12.73
CA PHE A 18 -9.92 -2.85 12.51
C PHE A 18 -11.26 -2.17 12.27
N VAL A 19 -12.16 -2.85 11.56
CA VAL A 19 -13.55 -2.41 11.43
C VAL A 19 -14.20 -2.36 12.81
N ASP A 20 -14.04 -3.42 13.61
CA ASP A 20 -14.56 -3.49 14.98
C ASP A 20 -13.99 -2.34 15.84
N MET A 21 -12.67 -2.13 15.80
CA MET A 21 -12.00 -1.01 16.50
C MET A 21 -12.59 0.36 16.14
N LEU A 22 -12.81 0.63 14.85
CA LEU A 22 -13.41 1.89 14.40
C LEU A 22 -14.88 1.99 14.81
N THR A 23 -15.66 0.92 14.68
CA THR A 23 -17.07 0.93 15.11
C THR A 23 -17.24 1.08 16.63
N ASP A 24 -16.36 0.47 17.42
CA ASP A 24 -16.33 0.60 18.88
C ASP A 24 -15.95 2.02 19.32
N ALA A 25 -15.13 2.71 18.52
CA ALA A 25 -14.84 4.13 18.69
C ALA A 25 -15.99 5.07 18.22
N GLY A 26 -17.08 4.51 17.67
CA GLY A 26 -18.27 5.27 17.29
C GLY A 26 -18.34 5.67 15.81
N TYR A 27 -17.42 5.20 14.97
CA TYR A 27 -17.42 5.51 13.54
C TYR A 27 -18.43 4.66 12.75
N ARG A 28 -19.04 5.26 11.74
CA ARG A 28 -19.70 4.54 10.65
C ARG A 28 -18.62 4.10 9.65
N VAL A 29 -18.49 2.79 9.42
CA VAL A 29 -17.45 2.24 8.54
C VAL A 29 -18.05 1.72 7.24
N VAL A 30 -17.48 2.14 6.11
CA VAL A 30 -17.68 1.55 4.79
C VAL A 30 -16.36 0.93 4.35
N VAL A 31 -16.41 -0.28 3.79
CA VAL A 31 -15.25 -0.99 3.27
C VAL A 31 -15.48 -1.26 1.79
N THR A 32 -14.54 -0.83 0.95
CA THR A 32 -14.60 -1.04 -0.51
C THR A 32 -13.90 -2.35 -0.86
N ASP A 33 -14.44 -3.09 -1.84
CA ASP A 33 -13.81 -4.30 -2.38
C ASP A 33 -12.67 -3.99 -3.37
N TYR A 34 -12.40 -2.70 -3.62
CA TYR A 34 -11.62 -2.20 -4.76
C TYR A 34 -12.15 -2.71 -6.11
N ILE A 35 -11.41 -2.46 -7.20
CA ILE A 35 -11.74 -2.96 -8.53
C ILE A 35 -11.26 -4.41 -8.67
N GLY A 36 -12.11 -5.28 -9.22
CA GLY A 36 -11.77 -6.67 -9.55
C GLY A 36 -12.57 -7.73 -8.79
N PRO A 37 -12.31 -7.95 -7.49
CA PRO A 37 -12.78 -9.14 -6.75
C PRO A 37 -14.29 -9.39 -6.82
N ALA A 38 -15.10 -8.34 -6.73
CA ALA A 38 -16.56 -8.43 -6.78
C ALA A 38 -17.14 -8.52 -8.21
N GLN A 39 -16.32 -8.23 -9.23
CA GLN A 39 -16.75 -8.03 -10.63
C GLN A 39 -16.34 -9.19 -11.55
N GLY A 40 -15.67 -10.22 -11.01
CA GLY A 40 -15.15 -11.35 -11.80
C GLY A 40 -13.96 -10.98 -12.70
N THR A 41 -13.32 -9.84 -12.43
CA THR A 41 -12.11 -9.38 -13.10
C THR A 41 -10.91 -9.45 -12.15
N VAL A 42 -9.70 -9.45 -12.71
CA VAL A 42 -8.47 -9.49 -11.89
C VAL A 42 -8.41 -8.23 -11.03
N HIS A 43 -8.12 -8.42 -9.74
CA HIS A 43 -7.91 -7.30 -8.84
C HIS A 43 -6.73 -6.44 -9.30
N SER A 44 -6.96 -5.14 -9.48
CA SER A 44 -5.92 -4.18 -9.86
C SER A 44 -5.04 -3.77 -8.67
N TYR A 45 -4.44 -4.78 -8.06
CA TYR A 45 -3.58 -4.67 -6.89
C TYR A 45 -2.47 -3.63 -7.12
N LEU A 46 -2.36 -2.64 -6.22
CA LEU A 46 -1.40 -1.52 -6.27
C LEU A 46 -1.56 -0.55 -7.46
N ASN A 47 -2.66 -0.61 -8.21
CA ASN A 47 -3.01 0.47 -9.13
C ASN A 47 -3.48 1.71 -8.36
N ARG A 48 -2.69 2.78 -8.41
CA ARG A 48 -2.89 4.05 -7.69
C ARG A 48 -4.27 4.65 -8.00
N THR A 49 -4.53 4.90 -9.28
CA THR A 49 -5.74 5.60 -9.74
C THR A 49 -6.99 4.78 -9.44
N GLU A 50 -6.98 3.50 -9.76
CA GLU A 50 -8.14 2.63 -9.59
C GLU A 50 -8.53 2.43 -8.12
N GLN A 51 -7.55 2.24 -7.24
CA GLN A 51 -7.82 2.10 -5.81
C GLN A 51 -8.27 3.43 -5.19
N ALA A 52 -7.66 4.55 -5.55
CA ALA A 52 -8.08 5.87 -5.09
C ALA A 52 -9.55 6.14 -5.44
N HIS A 53 -9.93 5.93 -6.70
CA HIS A 53 -11.30 6.11 -7.15
C HIS A 53 -12.26 5.16 -6.42
N ALA A 54 -11.89 3.89 -6.24
CA ALA A 54 -12.73 2.93 -5.52
C ALA A 54 -12.93 3.29 -4.04
N VAL A 55 -11.95 3.92 -3.38
CA VAL A 55 -12.08 4.44 -2.01
C VAL A 55 -13.02 5.64 -1.98
N LEU A 56 -12.79 6.63 -2.84
CA LEU A 56 -13.57 7.87 -2.89
C LEU A 56 -15.04 7.60 -3.31
N ASP A 57 -15.26 6.71 -4.28
CA ASP A 57 -16.61 6.33 -4.73
C ASP A 57 -17.37 5.52 -3.67
N ALA A 58 -16.67 4.74 -2.84
CA ALA A 58 -17.29 4.08 -1.70
C ALA A 58 -17.79 5.08 -0.65
N ALA A 59 -17.04 6.17 -0.42
CA ALA A 59 -17.49 7.26 0.43
C ALA A 59 -18.71 7.97 -0.18
N ARG A 60 -18.66 8.34 -1.47
CA ARG A 60 -19.80 8.94 -2.20
C ARG A 60 -21.08 8.11 -2.13
N ALA A 61 -20.95 6.79 -2.17
CA ALA A 61 -22.11 5.91 -2.17
C ALA A 61 -22.91 5.90 -0.85
N VAL A 62 -22.33 6.38 0.26
CA VAL A 62 -22.91 6.25 1.61
C VAL A 62 -23.05 7.55 2.38
N LEU A 63 -22.52 8.66 1.85
CA LEU A 63 -22.50 9.96 2.51
C LEU A 63 -23.51 10.90 1.86
N ASP A 64 -24.14 11.73 2.70
CA ASP A 64 -24.84 12.92 2.26
C ASP A 64 -23.84 14.08 2.14
N ASP A 65 -24.20 15.14 1.39
CA ASP A 65 -23.39 16.35 1.23
C ASP A 65 -22.85 16.87 2.58
N ASP A 66 -21.61 17.37 2.58
CA ASP A 66 -20.88 17.94 3.73
C ASP A 66 -20.59 17.00 4.91
N THR A 67 -21.03 15.73 4.88
CA THR A 67 -20.72 14.77 5.95
C THR A 67 -19.21 14.57 6.04
N PRO A 68 -18.55 14.84 7.18
CA PRO A 68 -17.12 14.65 7.30
C PRO A 68 -16.77 13.17 7.11
N VAL A 69 -15.71 12.92 6.37
CA VAL A 69 -15.20 11.57 6.09
C VAL A 69 -13.71 11.51 6.34
N ALA A 70 -13.26 10.38 6.88
CA ALA A 70 -11.84 10.06 6.96
C ALA A 70 -11.57 8.75 6.21
N ILE A 71 -10.36 8.64 5.66
CA ILE A 71 -9.90 7.45 4.96
C ILE A 71 -8.93 6.70 5.86
N PHE A 72 -9.07 5.37 5.93
CA PHE A 72 -8.19 4.52 6.74
C PHE A 72 -7.69 3.35 5.88
N GLY A 73 -6.38 3.13 5.87
CA GLY A 73 -5.81 1.97 5.21
C GLY A 73 -4.42 1.59 5.69
N TYR A 74 -4.08 0.31 5.55
CA TYR A 74 -2.78 -0.25 5.92
C TYR A 74 -2.20 -1.13 4.81
N SER A 75 -0.88 -1.15 4.65
CA SER A 75 -0.19 -1.91 3.59
C SER A 75 -0.67 -1.48 2.21
N GLN A 76 -1.16 -2.40 1.36
CA GLN A 76 -1.89 -2.06 0.13
C GLN A 76 -2.95 -0.98 0.38
N GLY A 77 -3.78 -1.15 1.41
CA GLY A 77 -4.81 -0.19 1.77
C GLY A 77 -4.23 1.15 2.19
N GLY A 78 -3.01 1.18 2.76
CA GLY A 78 -2.30 2.42 3.07
C GLY A 78 -1.89 3.15 1.79
N GLY A 79 -1.43 2.41 0.77
CA GLY A 79 -1.18 2.95 -0.56
C GLY A 79 -2.45 3.49 -1.22
N ALA A 80 -3.57 2.76 -1.11
CA ALA A 80 -4.87 3.21 -1.60
C ALA A 80 -5.37 4.47 -0.86
N ALA A 81 -5.19 4.52 0.46
CA ALA A 81 -5.57 5.67 1.28
C ALA A 81 -4.76 6.92 0.91
N ALA A 82 -3.44 6.79 0.78
CA ALA A 82 -2.58 7.87 0.34
C ALA A 82 -2.90 8.32 -1.10
N ALA A 83 -3.17 7.39 -2.02
CA ALA A 83 -3.59 7.71 -3.38
C ALA A 83 -4.94 8.45 -3.42
N ALA A 84 -5.90 8.05 -2.58
CA ALA A 84 -7.19 8.72 -2.46
C ALA A 84 -7.05 10.15 -1.93
N ALA A 85 -6.13 10.38 -0.97
CA ALA A 85 -5.82 11.73 -0.49
C ALA A 85 -5.17 12.61 -1.57
N GLU A 86 -4.24 12.08 -2.37
CA GLU A 86 -3.63 12.83 -3.49
C GLU A 86 -4.64 13.18 -4.59
N LEU A 87 -5.56 12.28 -4.89
CA LEU A 87 -6.51 12.44 -5.99
C LEU A 87 -7.84 13.06 -5.56
N HIS A 88 -8.01 13.34 -4.27
CA HIS A 88 -9.25 13.85 -3.70
C HIS A 88 -9.75 15.11 -4.43
N ASP A 89 -8.90 16.13 -4.54
CA ASP A 89 -9.31 17.45 -5.07
C ASP A 89 -9.66 17.42 -6.56
N ASP A 90 -9.00 16.54 -7.33
CA ASP A 90 -9.26 16.41 -8.76
C ASP A 90 -10.44 15.47 -9.05
N TYR A 91 -10.62 14.41 -8.26
CA TYR A 91 -11.59 13.35 -8.54
C TYR A 91 -12.89 13.48 -7.75
N ALA A 92 -12.82 13.86 -6.47
CA ALA A 92 -13.95 13.94 -5.54
C ALA A 92 -13.91 15.15 -4.59
N PRO A 93 -13.74 16.38 -5.12
CA PRO A 93 -13.59 17.60 -4.30
C PRO A 93 -14.83 17.93 -3.46
N GLU A 94 -15.98 17.34 -3.76
CA GLU A 94 -17.21 17.52 -2.99
C GLU A 94 -17.24 16.74 -1.67
N LEU A 95 -16.33 15.78 -1.47
CA LEU A 95 -16.23 15.06 -0.21
C LEU A 95 -15.56 15.95 0.85
N ASN A 96 -16.15 16.02 2.04
CA ASN A 96 -15.55 16.70 3.18
C ASN A 96 -14.49 15.80 3.84
N LEU A 97 -13.34 15.61 3.17
CA LEU A 97 -12.25 14.78 3.66
C LEU A 97 -11.48 15.47 4.79
N VAL A 98 -11.72 15.02 6.02
CA VAL A 98 -11.14 15.65 7.24
C VAL A 98 -9.82 15.01 7.67
N GLY A 99 -9.52 13.79 7.21
CA GLY A 99 -8.27 13.12 7.55
C GLY A 99 -8.04 11.80 6.82
N THR A 100 -6.78 11.45 6.63
CA THR A 100 -6.34 10.19 6.03
C THR A 100 -5.31 9.50 6.91
N PHE A 101 -5.54 8.23 7.24
CA PHE A 101 -4.54 7.34 7.81
C PHE A 101 -3.98 6.41 6.73
N ALA A 102 -2.68 6.53 6.47
CA ALA A 102 -1.92 5.71 5.54
C ALA A 102 -0.82 4.95 6.28
N GLY A 103 -1.14 3.72 6.73
CA GLY A 103 -0.18 2.85 7.41
C GLY A 103 0.63 2.00 6.43
N ALA A 104 1.95 2.02 6.57
CA ALA A 104 2.93 1.32 5.73
C ALA A 104 2.60 1.36 4.22
N PRO A 105 2.34 2.53 3.61
CA PRO A 105 1.93 2.64 2.22
C PRO A 105 3.09 2.25 1.28
N PRO A 106 2.88 1.34 0.31
CA PRO A 106 3.83 1.14 -0.79
C PRO A 106 3.75 2.32 -1.76
N ALA A 107 4.56 3.36 -1.51
CA ALA A 107 4.51 4.62 -2.24
C ALA A 107 5.37 4.65 -3.51
N ASP A 108 6.47 3.91 -3.51
CA ASP A 108 7.29 3.68 -4.70
C ASP A 108 7.49 2.18 -4.91
N LEU A 109 6.79 1.63 -5.89
CA LEU A 109 6.82 0.20 -6.18
C LEU A 109 8.22 -0.26 -6.62
N VAL A 110 8.99 0.57 -7.32
CA VAL A 110 10.38 0.21 -7.70
C VAL A 110 11.25 0.14 -6.44
N ALA A 111 11.14 1.13 -5.56
CA ALA A 111 11.89 1.13 -4.29
C ALA A 111 11.50 -0.06 -3.39
N VAL A 112 10.21 -0.42 -3.31
CA VAL A 112 9.76 -1.62 -2.59
C VAL A 112 10.42 -2.88 -3.15
N LEU A 113 10.44 -3.03 -4.48
CA LEU A 113 11.07 -4.17 -5.15
C LEU A 113 12.60 -4.24 -4.97
N GLU A 114 13.27 -3.09 -4.82
CA GLU A 114 14.71 -3.01 -4.60
C GLU A 114 15.12 -3.27 -3.14
N GLN A 115 14.30 -2.82 -2.19
CA GLN A 115 14.67 -2.75 -0.77
C GLN A 115 14.05 -3.89 0.06
N GLY A 116 12.92 -4.43 -0.37
CA GLY A 116 12.18 -5.45 0.38
C GLY A 116 12.84 -6.82 0.33
N ASN A 117 12.49 -7.68 1.29
CA ASN A 117 12.97 -9.04 1.34
C ASN A 117 12.34 -9.85 0.18
N PRO A 118 13.16 -10.50 -0.68
CA PRO A 118 12.67 -11.19 -1.86
C PRO A 118 11.73 -12.37 -1.54
N TYR A 119 11.87 -13.02 -0.39
CA TYR A 119 10.96 -14.10 0.04
C TYR A 119 9.59 -13.55 0.45
N SER A 120 9.58 -12.43 1.20
CA SER A 120 8.34 -11.81 1.66
C SER A 120 7.58 -11.14 0.50
N LEU A 121 8.30 -10.64 -0.51
CA LEU A 121 7.71 -9.98 -1.67
C LEU A 121 7.12 -10.93 -2.71
N THR A 122 7.57 -12.18 -2.84
CA THR A 122 7.20 -13.07 -3.96
C THR A 122 5.69 -13.10 -4.23
N ALA A 123 4.87 -13.30 -3.20
CA ALA A 123 3.42 -13.40 -3.36
C ALA A 123 2.79 -12.05 -3.77
N VAL A 124 3.12 -10.96 -3.06
CA VAL A 124 2.53 -9.63 -3.31
C VAL A 124 3.02 -9.01 -4.62
N ALA A 125 4.26 -9.26 -5.02
CA ALA A 125 4.78 -8.89 -6.33
C ALA A 125 4.07 -9.68 -7.45
N GLY A 126 3.70 -10.93 -7.20
CA GLY A 126 2.87 -11.71 -8.11
C GLY A 126 1.46 -11.17 -8.27
N PHE A 127 0.80 -10.74 -7.19
CA PHE A 127 -0.50 -10.06 -7.27
C PHE A 127 -0.41 -8.74 -8.04
N ALA A 128 0.62 -7.93 -7.80
CA ALA A 128 0.85 -6.70 -8.56
C ALA A 128 1.09 -7.00 -10.05
N ALA A 129 1.86 -8.04 -10.37
CA ALA A 129 2.11 -8.44 -11.75
C ALA A 129 0.83 -8.85 -12.47
N LEU A 130 -0.06 -9.61 -11.81
CA LEU A 130 -1.38 -9.96 -12.35
C LEU A 130 -2.26 -8.73 -12.57
N GLY A 131 -2.36 -7.86 -11.56
CA GLY A 131 -3.17 -6.65 -11.63
C GLY A 131 -2.75 -5.73 -12.78
N PHE A 132 -1.45 -5.47 -12.93
CA PHE A 132 -0.95 -4.64 -14.03
C PHE A 132 -1.08 -5.34 -15.39
N ALA A 133 -0.84 -6.65 -15.48
CA ALA A 133 -1.00 -7.38 -16.73
C ALA A 133 -2.45 -7.39 -17.23
N GLY A 134 -3.44 -7.41 -16.31
CA GLY A 134 -4.86 -7.45 -16.66
C GLY A 134 -5.36 -6.24 -17.43
N GLY A 135 -4.71 -5.07 -17.28
CA GLY A 135 -5.08 -3.82 -17.97
C GLY A 135 -4.00 -3.25 -18.89
N ASN A 136 -2.85 -3.93 -19.05
CA ASN A 136 -1.72 -3.40 -19.80
C ASN A 136 -1.01 -4.49 -20.62
N ASP A 137 -1.30 -4.55 -21.91
CA ASP A 137 -0.74 -5.53 -22.85
C ASP A 137 0.79 -5.45 -22.97
N GLU A 138 1.38 -4.25 -22.87
CA GLU A 138 2.84 -4.11 -22.90
C GLU A 138 3.48 -4.72 -21.66
N PHE A 139 2.86 -4.53 -20.50
CA PHE A 139 3.31 -5.12 -19.24
C PHE A 139 3.14 -6.65 -19.26
N ALA A 140 2.01 -7.14 -19.76
CA ALA A 140 1.76 -8.57 -19.93
C ALA A 140 2.81 -9.22 -20.86
N ALA A 141 3.14 -8.57 -21.98
CA ALA A 141 4.20 -9.03 -22.88
C ALA A 141 5.58 -9.04 -22.20
N ALA A 142 5.90 -8.02 -21.38
CA ALA A 142 7.15 -8.01 -20.62
C ALA A 142 7.24 -9.18 -19.63
N LEU A 143 6.15 -9.53 -18.94
CA LEU A 143 6.14 -10.70 -18.06
C LEU A 143 6.45 -11.99 -18.83
N GLN A 144 5.92 -12.15 -20.05
CA GLN A 144 6.20 -13.32 -20.90
C GLN A 144 7.68 -13.40 -21.32
N ASP A 145 8.32 -12.27 -21.57
CA ASP A 145 9.72 -12.21 -22.00
C ASP A 145 10.70 -12.56 -20.85
N HIS A 146 10.31 -12.23 -19.60
CA HIS A 146 11.23 -12.24 -18.46
C HIS A 146 10.91 -13.29 -17.39
N LEU A 147 9.77 -13.96 -17.44
CA LEU A 147 9.43 -15.05 -16.53
C LEU A 147 9.72 -16.42 -17.15
N THR A 148 10.12 -17.37 -16.30
CA THR A 148 10.22 -18.78 -16.70
C THR A 148 8.83 -19.39 -16.88
N PRO A 149 8.68 -20.54 -17.57
CA PRO A 149 7.41 -21.26 -17.61
C PRO A 149 6.84 -21.58 -16.22
N ALA A 150 7.70 -21.85 -15.24
CA ALA A 150 7.30 -22.05 -13.85
C ALA A 150 6.78 -20.76 -13.21
N GLY A 151 7.41 -19.61 -13.50
CA GLY A 151 6.95 -18.29 -13.04
C GLY A 151 5.60 -17.90 -13.62
N LEU A 152 5.39 -18.12 -14.91
CA LEU A 152 4.10 -17.90 -15.57
C LEU A 152 3.00 -18.79 -14.97
N THR A 153 3.31 -20.05 -14.72
CA THR A 153 2.37 -20.99 -14.05
C THR A 153 2.05 -20.53 -12.62
N ALA A 154 3.05 -20.07 -11.87
CA ALA A 154 2.86 -19.54 -10.52
C ALA A 154 1.96 -18.30 -10.55
N LEU A 155 2.15 -17.37 -11.48
CA LEU A 155 1.26 -16.22 -11.66
C LEU A 155 -0.18 -16.65 -11.97
N THR A 156 -0.40 -17.61 -12.88
CA THR A 156 -1.75 -18.09 -13.16
C THR A 156 -2.43 -18.67 -11.92
N ASN A 157 -1.71 -19.44 -11.10
CA ASN A 157 -2.26 -20.01 -9.86
C ASN A 157 -2.55 -18.94 -8.80
N LEU A 158 -1.81 -17.82 -8.78
CA LEU A 158 -2.06 -16.71 -7.87
C LEU A 158 -3.40 -16.03 -8.14
N ALA A 159 -3.91 -16.06 -9.37
CA ALA A 159 -5.20 -15.45 -9.71
C ALA A 159 -6.39 -16.06 -8.94
N GLU A 160 -6.24 -17.29 -8.44
CA GLU A 160 -7.24 -18.02 -7.66
C GLU A 160 -6.90 -18.12 -6.17
N SER A 161 -5.82 -17.47 -5.71
CA SER A 161 -5.27 -17.62 -4.36
C SER A 161 -5.61 -16.44 -3.45
N CYS A 162 -5.99 -16.71 -2.19
CA CYS A 162 -6.00 -15.68 -1.14
C CYS A 162 -4.57 -15.37 -0.65
N VAL A 163 -4.36 -14.21 -0.01
CA VAL A 163 -3.03 -13.75 0.43
C VAL A 163 -2.30 -14.75 1.34
N ILE A 164 -3.02 -15.43 2.24
CA ILE A 164 -2.43 -16.42 3.15
C ILE A 164 -1.95 -17.64 2.37
N ASP A 165 -2.78 -18.17 1.46
CA ASP A 165 -2.43 -19.33 0.64
C ASP A 165 -1.28 -19.02 -0.31
N ALA A 166 -1.30 -17.84 -0.93
CA ALA A 166 -0.23 -17.33 -1.77
C ALA A 166 1.09 -17.22 -1.00
N SER A 167 1.05 -16.64 0.20
CA SER A 167 2.24 -16.47 1.05
C SER A 167 2.80 -17.82 1.52
N LEU A 168 1.93 -18.76 1.91
CA LEU A 168 2.35 -20.11 2.30
C LEU A 168 2.93 -20.91 1.12
N SER A 169 2.35 -20.76 -0.07
CA SER A 169 2.83 -21.43 -1.29
C SER A 169 4.17 -20.87 -1.75
N ALA A 170 4.40 -19.56 -1.57
CA ALA A 170 5.63 -18.88 -1.95
C ALA A 170 6.73 -18.92 -0.87
N ARG A 171 6.45 -19.41 0.35
CA ARG A 171 7.33 -19.24 1.54
C ARG A 171 8.79 -19.66 1.34
N ASP A 172 9.03 -20.71 0.55
CA ASP A 172 10.35 -21.30 0.33
C ASP A 172 10.93 -20.91 -1.05
N THR A 173 10.23 -20.04 -1.80
CA THR A 173 10.61 -19.62 -3.15
C THR A 173 10.86 -18.13 -3.19
N LYS A 174 12.06 -17.74 -3.61
CA LYS A 174 12.38 -16.34 -3.87
C LYS A 174 11.99 -15.98 -5.30
N PHE A 175 11.62 -14.73 -5.54
CA PHE A 175 11.17 -14.28 -6.84
C PHE A 175 12.15 -14.59 -7.99
N GLU A 176 13.45 -14.50 -7.73
CA GLU A 176 14.51 -14.79 -8.71
C GLU A 176 14.31 -16.16 -9.37
N ASP A 177 13.82 -17.17 -8.63
CA ASP A 177 13.61 -18.52 -9.13
C ASP A 177 12.52 -18.60 -10.21
N TYR A 178 11.67 -17.57 -10.33
CA TYR A 178 10.65 -17.44 -11.36
C TYR A 178 11.07 -16.60 -12.56
N THR A 179 12.24 -15.97 -12.54
CA THR A 179 12.71 -15.09 -13.62
C THR A 179 13.72 -15.77 -14.55
N VAL A 180 13.73 -15.37 -15.82
CA VAL A 180 14.76 -15.77 -16.77
C VAL A 180 16.11 -15.19 -16.31
N GLY A 181 17.08 -16.07 -16.07
CA GLY A 181 18.43 -15.68 -15.64
C GLY A 181 18.56 -15.36 -14.16
N ASN A 182 17.56 -15.70 -13.33
CA ASN A 182 17.58 -15.54 -11.87
C ASN A 182 17.84 -14.08 -11.43
N LYS A 183 17.22 -13.14 -12.13
CA LYS A 183 17.32 -11.70 -11.87
C LYS A 183 16.45 -11.31 -10.68
N SER A 184 16.94 -10.39 -9.86
CA SER A 184 16.16 -9.87 -8.73
C SER A 184 14.99 -9.01 -9.17
N LEU A 185 14.01 -8.82 -8.28
CA LEU A 185 12.86 -7.93 -8.50
C LEU A 185 13.28 -6.51 -8.89
N GLY A 186 14.26 -5.93 -8.19
CA GLY A 186 14.81 -4.62 -8.52
C GLY A 186 15.46 -4.57 -9.91
N HIS A 187 16.24 -5.60 -10.29
CA HIS A 187 16.84 -5.66 -11.62
C HIS A 187 15.78 -5.78 -12.73
N PHE A 188 14.78 -6.64 -12.50
CA PHE A 188 13.64 -6.83 -13.38
C PHE A 188 12.86 -5.52 -13.59
N ALA A 189 12.59 -4.78 -12.51
CA ALA A 189 11.90 -3.50 -12.56
C ALA A 189 12.72 -2.41 -13.28
N ALA A 190 14.04 -2.42 -13.16
CA ALA A 190 14.91 -1.43 -13.78
C ALA A 190 15.19 -1.70 -15.28
N GLU A 191 15.34 -2.96 -15.66
CA GLU A 191 15.84 -3.37 -16.98
C GLU A 191 14.81 -3.17 -18.11
N ASP A 192 13.54 -3.49 -17.88
CA ASP A 192 12.50 -3.38 -18.90
C ASP A 192 11.73 -2.05 -18.79
N PRO A 193 11.76 -1.18 -19.82
CA PRO A 193 11.06 0.09 -19.79
C PRO A 193 9.53 -0.04 -19.72
N ARG A 194 8.94 -1.17 -20.16
CA ARG A 194 7.49 -1.42 -20.07
C ARG A 194 7.08 -1.64 -18.62
N ILE A 195 7.84 -2.46 -17.89
CA ILE A 195 7.65 -2.70 -16.45
C ILE A 195 7.88 -1.41 -15.68
N ARG A 196 9.02 -0.75 -15.87
CA ARG A 196 9.37 0.50 -15.16
C ARG A 196 8.34 1.59 -15.34
N ARG A 197 7.82 1.77 -16.56
CA ARG A 197 6.79 2.76 -16.87
C ARG A 197 5.50 2.45 -16.12
N ALA A 198 5.05 1.20 -16.11
CA ALA A 198 3.82 0.81 -15.41
C ALA A 198 3.96 0.99 -13.88
N LEU A 199 5.08 0.55 -13.31
CA LEU A 199 5.33 0.73 -11.86
C LEU A 199 5.45 2.22 -11.50
N GLY A 200 6.19 3.00 -12.29
CA GLY A 200 6.39 4.43 -12.05
C GLY A 200 5.12 5.27 -12.19
N ALA A 201 4.18 4.87 -13.04
CA ALA A 201 2.87 5.53 -13.16
C ALA A 201 2.02 5.41 -11.88
N ASN A 202 2.37 4.50 -10.98
CA ASN A 202 1.69 4.27 -9.70
C ASN A 202 2.44 4.85 -8.50
N ARG A 203 3.51 5.63 -8.74
CA ARG A 203 4.26 6.31 -7.67
C ARG A 203 3.38 7.38 -6.98
N LEU A 204 3.39 7.37 -5.65
CA LEU A 204 2.85 8.41 -4.79
C LEU A 204 3.92 9.47 -4.45
N GLY A 205 3.51 10.60 -3.89
CA GLY A 205 4.34 11.78 -3.64
C GLY A 205 4.54 12.65 -4.87
N ASN A 206 3.65 12.59 -5.86
CA ASN A 206 3.75 13.39 -7.09
C ASN A 206 2.80 14.61 -7.10
N GLU A 207 1.74 14.56 -6.29
CA GLU A 207 0.76 15.64 -6.13
C GLU A 207 0.66 16.01 -4.64
N PRO A 208 0.35 17.27 -4.30
CA PRO A 208 0.14 17.66 -2.91
C PRO A 208 -1.09 16.97 -2.32
N VAL A 209 -1.15 16.92 -0.99
CA VAL A 209 -2.32 16.52 -0.22
C VAL A 209 -2.86 17.75 0.52
N GLU A 210 -4.13 18.06 0.31
CA GLU A 210 -4.76 19.26 0.90
C GLU A 210 -5.46 18.95 2.23
N SER A 211 -5.85 17.69 2.45
CA SER A 211 -6.40 17.22 3.74
C SER A 211 -5.31 16.65 4.66
N PRO A 212 -5.47 16.72 5.99
CA PRO A 212 -4.59 16.07 6.96
C PRO A 212 -4.31 14.59 6.65
N ILE A 213 -3.03 14.20 6.65
CA ILE A 213 -2.60 12.81 6.48
C ILE A 213 -1.63 12.38 7.59
N LEU A 214 -1.97 11.27 8.25
CA LEU A 214 -1.08 10.53 9.13
C LEU A 214 -0.47 9.35 8.37
N ILE A 215 0.83 9.40 8.17
CA ILE A 215 1.64 8.34 7.57
C ILE A 215 2.34 7.58 8.70
N VAL A 216 2.19 6.26 8.73
CA VAL A 216 2.81 5.43 9.77
C VAL A 216 3.73 4.39 9.14
N THR A 217 4.90 4.15 9.73
CA THR A 217 5.82 3.06 9.32
C THR A 217 6.61 2.51 10.51
N THR A 218 7.44 1.49 10.27
CA THR A 218 8.41 0.95 11.25
C THR A 218 9.77 0.70 10.61
N ASP A 219 10.83 1.04 11.34
CA ASP A 219 12.22 0.88 10.89
C ASP A 219 12.66 -0.57 10.65
N GLY A 220 11.91 -1.56 11.16
CA GLY A 220 12.15 -2.97 10.92
C GLY A 220 11.34 -3.59 9.77
N ASP A 221 10.55 -2.80 9.05
CA ASP A 221 9.73 -3.30 7.95
C ASP A 221 10.61 -3.81 6.80
N ASN A 222 10.48 -5.09 6.51
CA ASN A 222 11.21 -5.78 5.46
C ASN A 222 10.30 -6.23 4.31
N LEU A 223 9.01 -5.90 4.34
CA LEU A 223 8.07 -6.12 3.24
C LEU A 223 7.83 -4.82 2.48
N VAL A 224 7.52 -3.74 3.19
CA VAL A 224 7.34 -2.39 2.66
C VAL A 224 8.31 -1.46 3.38
N PRO A 225 9.58 -1.38 2.94
CA PRO A 225 10.64 -0.76 3.72
C PRO A 225 10.38 0.71 4.07
N ALA A 226 10.71 1.10 5.31
CA ALA A 226 10.38 2.43 5.83
C ALA A 226 10.93 3.60 5.00
N GLU A 227 12.06 3.43 4.31
CA GLU A 227 12.69 4.56 3.63
C GLU A 227 11.83 5.13 2.50
N GLN A 228 11.13 4.29 1.74
CA GLN A 228 10.23 4.80 0.70
C GLN A 228 9.00 5.49 1.32
N VAL A 229 8.54 5.06 2.50
CA VAL A 229 7.47 5.74 3.26
C VAL A 229 7.94 7.09 3.79
N ARG A 230 9.18 7.18 4.31
CA ARG A 230 9.78 8.47 4.70
C ARG A 230 9.92 9.39 3.50
N GLN A 231 10.27 8.84 2.33
CA GLN A 231 10.35 9.62 1.09
C GLN A 231 8.98 10.17 0.69
N LEU A 232 7.90 9.39 0.81
CA LEU A 232 6.54 9.88 0.58
C LEU A 232 6.22 11.11 1.44
N ALA A 233 6.49 11.03 2.76
CA ALA A 233 6.27 12.15 3.66
C ALA A 233 7.09 13.38 3.27
N ARG A 234 8.36 13.19 2.88
CA ARG A 234 9.22 14.29 2.37
C ARG A 234 8.68 14.90 1.09
N ASP A 235 8.17 14.08 0.18
CA ASP A 235 7.64 14.52 -1.10
C ASP A 235 6.38 15.38 -0.89
N TYR A 236 5.43 14.94 -0.07
CA TYR A 236 4.26 15.76 0.28
C TYR A 236 4.63 17.07 0.96
N CYS A 237 5.57 17.03 1.91
CA CYS A 237 6.07 18.23 2.57
C CYS A 237 6.79 19.17 1.59
N ALA A 238 7.48 18.66 0.57
CA ALA A 238 8.13 19.47 -0.44
C ALA A 238 7.12 20.12 -1.39
N LEU A 239 6.02 19.42 -1.70
CA LEU A 239 4.94 19.91 -2.57
C LEU A 239 4.06 20.96 -1.87
N GLY A 240 3.65 20.71 -0.63
CA GLY A 240 2.80 21.63 0.16
C GLY A 240 3.56 22.65 1.01
N GLY A 241 4.88 22.53 1.12
CA GLY A 241 5.71 23.41 1.94
C GLY A 241 5.65 23.12 3.44
N PRO A 242 6.16 24.04 4.30
CA PRO A 242 6.25 23.84 5.74
C PRO A 242 4.92 23.60 6.45
N ASP A 243 3.83 24.10 5.88
CA ASP A 243 2.46 24.01 6.41
C ASP A 243 1.66 22.85 5.80
N ALA A 244 2.30 21.99 4.98
CA ALA A 244 1.66 20.81 4.43
C ALA A 244 1.08 19.94 5.56
N PRO A 245 -0.15 19.45 5.43
CA PRO A 245 -0.86 18.81 6.54
C PRO A 245 -0.44 17.34 6.68
N VAL A 246 0.86 17.10 6.88
CA VAL A 246 1.49 15.78 6.88
C VAL A 246 2.09 15.49 8.25
N GLU A 247 1.69 14.38 8.85
CA GLU A 247 2.31 13.81 10.05
C GLU A 247 2.90 12.44 9.73
N LEU A 248 4.19 12.25 10.02
CA LEU A 248 4.87 10.97 9.94
C LEU A 248 5.13 10.44 11.35
N ARG A 249 4.61 9.26 11.67
CA ARG A 249 4.97 8.50 12.87
C ARG A 249 5.76 7.26 12.50
N GLU A 250 6.85 7.04 13.23
CA GLU A 250 7.71 5.88 13.04
C GLU A 250 7.79 5.07 14.33
N VAL A 251 7.38 3.81 14.25
CA VAL A 251 7.52 2.85 15.34
C VAL A 251 8.91 2.24 15.28
N THR A 252 9.77 2.60 16.24
CA THR A 252 11.15 2.09 16.33
C THR A 252 11.27 0.96 17.35
N GLY A 253 12.08 -0.06 17.07
CA GLY A 253 12.21 -1.20 17.98
C GLY A 253 13.49 -2.03 17.81
N ASN A 254 13.75 -2.89 18.80
CA ASN A 254 14.85 -3.86 18.71
C ASN A 254 14.36 -5.16 18.07
N TRP A 255 14.30 -5.18 16.75
CA TRP A 255 13.74 -6.28 15.94
C TRP A 255 14.66 -7.51 15.91
N LYS A 256 14.82 -8.18 17.06
CA LYS A 256 15.60 -9.42 17.18
C LYS A 256 14.84 -10.66 16.71
N LEU A 257 13.55 -10.54 16.36
CA LEU A 257 12.71 -11.63 15.87
C LEU A 257 12.43 -11.48 14.36
N SER A 258 12.94 -12.47 13.61
CA SER A 258 12.57 -12.88 12.24
C SER A 258 12.57 -11.82 11.14
N SER A 259 13.75 -11.54 10.56
CA SER A 259 13.92 -10.80 9.31
C SER A 259 13.41 -11.51 8.04
N GLN A 260 12.73 -12.65 8.18
CA GLN A 260 12.19 -13.44 7.06
C GLN A 260 10.67 -13.51 7.00
N SER A 261 9.95 -13.17 8.07
CA SER A 261 8.53 -13.54 8.21
C SER A 261 7.54 -12.43 7.81
N GLY A 262 8.01 -11.24 7.43
CA GLY A 262 7.15 -10.08 7.18
C GLY A 262 6.34 -9.61 8.41
N LEU A 263 6.48 -10.25 9.58
CA LEU A 263 5.64 -9.98 10.75
C LEU A 263 5.83 -8.56 11.30
N ILE A 264 7.02 -7.98 11.12
CA ILE A 264 7.31 -6.60 11.55
C ILE A 264 6.44 -5.61 10.76
N HIS A 265 6.09 -5.92 9.51
CA HIS A 265 5.19 -5.10 8.70
C HIS A 265 3.85 -4.83 9.38
N ALA A 266 3.33 -5.74 10.21
CA ALA A 266 2.07 -5.58 10.92
C ALA A 266 2.22 -4.93 12.31
N VAL A 267 3.42 -4.59 12.77
CA VAL A 267 3.64 -4.06 14.12
C VAL A 267 3.00 -2.68 14.33
N PRO A 268 3.19 -1.70 13.44
CA PRO A 268 2.53 -0.39 13.61
C PRO A 268 1.02 -0.49 13.68
N LEU A 269 0.42 -1.40 12.93
CA LEU A 269 -1.02 -1.65 12.93
C LEU A 269 -1.58 -1.97 14.34
N VAL A 270 -0.80 -2.66 15.17
CA VAL A 270 -1.18 -2.96 16.56
C VAL A 270 -0.80 -1.81 17.49
N MET A 271 0.42 -1.30 17.37
CA MET A 271 0.96 -0.31 18.32
C MET A 271 0.30 1.07 18.21
N GLU A 272 -0.13 1.46 17.01
CA GLU A 272 -0.77 2.76 16.77
C GLU A 272 -2.30 2.70 16.84
N SER A 273 -2.91 1.55 17.15
CA SER A 273 -4.37 1.38 17.17
C SER A 273 -5.11 2.40 18.06
N ALA A 274 -4.60 2.72 19.24
CA ALA A 274 -5.19 3.78 20.08
C ALA A 274 -4.83 5.18 19.57
N GLY A 275 -3.58 5.39 19.14
CA GLY A 275 -3.08 6.69 18.69
C GLY A 275 -3.69 7.15 17.36
N VAL A 276 -4.16 6.23 16.52
CA VAL A 276 -4.88 6.55 15.27
C VAL A 276 -6.32 6.96 15.56
N ILE A 277 -6.99 6.34 16.54
CA ILE A 277 -8.34 6.77 16.95
C ILE A 277 -8.30 8.18 17.52
N GLU A 278 -7.37 8.46 18.44
CA GLU A 278 -7.17 9.81 18.98
C GLU A 278 -6.87 10.84 17.87
N TRP A 279 -6.04 10.46 16.89
CA TRP A 279 -5.73 11.32 15.76
C TRP A 279 -6.96 11.57 14.88
N LEU A 280 -7.76 10.55 14.57
CA LEU A 280 -8.99 10.68 13.80
C LEU A 280 -10.03 11.53 14.55
N ASP A 281 -10.22 11.32 15.85
CA ASP A 281 -11.14 12.10 16.69
C ASP A 281 -10.81 13.61 16.59
N ALA A 282 -9.52 13.96 16.68
CA ALA A 282 -9.05 15.34 16.53
C ALA A 282 -9.38 15.94 15.14
N ARG A 283 -9.27 15.13 14.07
CA ARG A 283 -9.64 15.56 12.70
C ARG A 283 -11.14 15.79 12.55
N PHE A 284 -11.97 14.87 13.06
CA PHE A 284 -13.42 15.04 13.06
C PHE A 284 -13.88 16.21 13.94
N ALA A 285 -13.12 16.56 14.98
CA ALA A 285 -13.36 17.73 15.82
C ALA A 285 -12.90 19.06 15.19
N GLY A 286 -12.23 19.02 14.03
CA GLY A 286 -11.71 20.21 13.36
C GLY A 286 -10.47 20.81 14.02
N GLU A 287 -9.72 20.01 14.79
CA GLU A 287 -8.47 20.46 15.42
C GLU A 287 -7.35 20.57 14.40
N GLU A 288 -6.61 21.68 14.44
CA GLU A 288 -5.45 21.92 13.58
C GLU A 288 -4.41 20.79 13.72
N LEU A 289 -3.84 20.39 12.58
CA LEU A 289 -2.74 19.43 12.55
C LEU A 289 -1.41 20.17 12.72
N ASN A 290 -0.68 19.85 13.80
CA ASN A 290 0.73 20.23 13.90
C ASN A 290 1.58 19.20 13.11
N GLY A 291 1.75 19.46 11.82
CA GLY A 291 2.49 18.58 10.92
C GLY A 291 3.97 18.37 11.30
N THR A 292 4.59 17.35 10.73
CA THR A 292 5.98 16.95 11.01
C THR A 292 6.96 17.34 9.90
N CYS A 293 6.55 18.15 8.92
CA CYS A 293 7.38 18.47 7.76
C CYS A 293 8.77 19.05 8.10
N GLY A 294 8.90 19.75 9.22
CA GLY A 294 10.19 20.26 9.69
C GLY A 294 11.15 19.22 10.31
N ILE A 295 10.69 17.99 10.57
CA ILE A 295 11.44 16.97 11.32
C ILE A 295 11.44 15.58 10.66
N VAL A 296 10.92 15.44 9.44
CA VAL A 296 10.99 14.17 8.69
C VAL A 296 12.47 13.80 8.49
N PRO A 297 12.92 12.57 8.85
CA PRO A 297 14.31 12.17 8.70
C PRO A 297 14.79 12.32 7.26
N THR A 298 16.00 12.86 7.07
CA THR A 298 16.63 12.92 5.75
C THR A 298 17.36 11.61 5.43
N PRO A 299 17.48 11.22 4.15
CA PRO A 299 18.23 10.03 3.77
C PRO A 299 19.66 10.09 4.32
N ALA A 300 20.16 8.97 4.84
CA ALA A 300 21.57 8.89 5.18
C ALA A 300 22.41 9.19 3.92
N PRO A 301 23.52 9.96 4.02
CA PRO A 301 24.37 10.22 2.88
C PRO A 301 24.85 8.88 2.30
N THR A 302 24.58 8.66 1.02
CA THR A 302 25.07 7.48 0.30
C THR A 302 26.58 7.45 0.41
N LYS A 303 27.13 6.38 1.02
CA LYS A 303 28.56 6.13 0.93
C LYS A 303 28.87 5.98 -0.55
N ALA A 304 29.59 6.95 -1.12
CA ALA A 304 30.09 6.86 -2.48
C ALA A 304 30.73 5.48 -2.67
N ALA A 305 30.19 4.70 -3.62
CA ALA A 305 30.76 3.42 -3.99
C ALA A 305 32.25 3.66 -4.32
N ARG A 306 33.13 3.06 -3.52
CA ARG A 306 34.57 2.98 -3.80
C ARG A 306 34.86 1.69 -4.54
#